data_AF-A0A4Q0VTC0-F1
#
_entry.id   AF-A0A4Q0VTC0-F1
#
_cell.length_a   1.000
_cell.length_b   1.000
_cell.length_c   1.000
_cell.angle_alpha   90.00
_cell.angle_beta   90.00
_cell.angle_gamma   90.00
#
_symmetry.space_group_name_H-M   'P 1'
#
loop_
_entity.id
_entity.type
_entity.pdbx_description
1 polymer ?
#
loop_
_entity_poly.entity_id
_entity_poly.type
_entity_poly.pdbx_seq_one_letter_code
_entity_poly.pdbx_strand_id
1 'polypeptide(L)'
;MKVGQFVPKTSININDAIFFWDMIGSEYSPNYKPNLYGRPPYAKILKDVESHERKRFLSIYNDLKYLLTEKEISILDQLYGVCDEKCSSLKELGEWLGVGPGRVRQIRNKAGYKLSREVKRTLHKANDLK
;
A
#
# COMPACT_ATOMS: atom_id res chain seq x y z
N MET A 1 -8.82 8.08 26.66
CA MET A 1 -7.80 7.57 25.72
C MET A 1 -7.57 8.66 24.68
N LYS A 2 -6.37 9.25 24.61
CA LYS A 2 -6.07 10.30 23.62
C LYS A 2 -5.87 9.63 22.27
N VAL A 3 -6.77 9.89 21.33
CA VAL A 3 -6.58 9.58 19.90
C VAL A 3 -5.39 10.43 19.46
N GLY A 4 -4.22 9.80 19.32
CA GLY A 4 -3.03 10.47 18.80
C GLY A 4 -3.36 11.01 17.42
N GLN A 5 -3.38 12.33 17.27
CA GLN A 5 -3.46 12.97 15.96
C GLN A 5 -2.27 12.49 15.14
N PHE A 6 -2.52 11.67 14.13
CA PHE A 6 -1.52 11.26 13.18
C PHE A 6 -1.17 12.46 12.32
N VAL A 7 -0.05 13.12 12.64
CA VAL A 7 0.51 14.17 11.79
C VAL A 7 1.19 13.46 10.62
N PRO A 8 0.72 13.62 9.37
CA PRO A 8 1.35 12.98 8.23
C PRO A 8 2.80 13.46 8.12
N LYS A 9 3.74 12.51 8.11
CA LYS A 9 5.16 12.79 7.87
C LYS A 9 5.30 13.17 6.41
N THR A 10 5.20 14.47 6.12
CA THR A 10 4.85 15.02 4.80
C THR A 10 5.94 14.94 3.72
N SER A 11 7.05 14.24 3.96
CA SER A 11 8.14 14.10 2.97
C SER A 11 8.48 12.64 2.72
N ILE A 12 7.78 12.01 1.78
CA ILE A 12 8.22 10.72 1.22
C ILE A 12 9.46 10.99 0.36
N ASN A 13 10.58 10.34 0.70
CA ASN A 13 11.80 10.42 -0.09
C ASN A 13 11.61 9.68 -1.44
N ILE A 14 12.32 10.10 -2.49
CA ILE A 14 12.28 9.47 -3.82
C ILE A 14 12.59 7.97 -3.76
N ASN A 15 13.51 7.55 -2.91
CA ASN A 15 13.86 6.14 -2.72
C ASN A 15 12.71 5.33 -2.10
N ASP A 16 11.94 5.93 -1.20
CA ASP A 16 10.75 5.30 -0.59
C ASP A 16 9.59 5.27 -1.56
N ALA A 17 9.42 6.31 -2.36
CA ALA A 17 8.42 6.35 -3.43
C ALA A 17 8.66 5.25 -4.48
N ILE A 18 9.89 5.15 -5.02
CA ILE A 18 10.26 4.12 -5.99
C ILE A 18 10.05 2.73 -5.39
N PHE A 19 10.55 2.50 -4.17
CA PHE A 19 10.36 1.23 -3.47
C PHE A 19 8.87 0.88 -3.30
N PHE A 20 8.05 1.83 -2.86
CA PHE A 20 6.62 1.60 -2.66
C PHE A 20 5.91 1.30 -3.99
N TRP A 21 6.20 2.04 -5.05
CA TRP A 21 5.66 1.80 -6.39
C TRP A 21 6.08 0.43 -6.94
N ASP A 22 7.32 0.02 -6.73
CA ASP A 22 7.79 -1.33 -7.09
C ASP A 22 6.98 -2.40 -6.35
N MET A 23 6.79 -2.22 -5.05
CA MET A 23 6.09 -3.19 -4.20
C MET A 23 4.63 -3.39 -4.61
N ILE A 24 3.92 -2.33 -4.97
CA ILE A 24 2.52 -2.42 -5.42
C ILE A 24 2.36 -2.65 -6.93
N GLY A 25 3.46 -2.65 -7.69
CA GLY A 25 3.45 -2.82 -9.15
C GLY A 25 2.84 -1.63 -9.88
N SER A 26 3.15 -0.40 -9.45
CA SER A 26 2.62 0.84 -10.02
C SER A 26 3.33 1.23 -11.31
N GLU A 27 2.58 1.78 -12.27
CA GLU A 27 3.11 2.34 -13.53
C GLU A 27 4.04 3.54 -13.33
N TYR A 28 4.00 4.17 -12.15
CA TYR A 28 4.88 5.30 -11.81
C TYR A 28 6.28 4.86 -11.40
N SER A 29 6.51 3.56 -11.17
CA SER A 29 7.86 3.09 -10.91
C SER A 29 8.73 3.19 -12.17
N PRO A 30 9.99 3.66 -12.06
CA PRO A 30 10.96 3.55 -13.15
C PRO A 30 11.26 2.08 -13.55
N ASN A 31 10.99 1.12 -12.66
CA ASN A 31 11.20 -0.32 -12.91
C ASN A 31 9.91 -1.03 -13.34
N TYR A 32 8.84 -0.30 -13.67
CA TYR A 32 7.55 -0.91 -14.02
C TYR A 32 7.67 -1.84 -15.23
N LYS A 33 7.19 -3.07 -15.04
CA LYS A 33 7.03 -4.07 -16.10
C LYS A 33 5.58 -4.54 -16.09
N PRO A 34 4.84 -4.42 -17.21
CA PRO A 34 3.46 -4.87 -17.29
C PRO A 34 3.35 -6.34 -16.87
N ASN A 35 2.49 -6.61 -15.89
CA ASN A 35 2.30 -7.97 -15.38
C ASN A 35 0.80 -8.27 -15.30
N LEU A 36 0.24 -8.82 -16.39
CA LEU A 36 -1.20 -9.08 -16.52
C LEU A 36 -1.75 -10.03 -15.45
N TYR A 37 -0.93 -10.96 -14.95
CA TYR A 37 -1.39 -12.06 -14.08
C TYR A 37 -0.58 -12.22 -12.79
N GLY A 38 0.48 -11.43 -12.61
CA GLY A 38 1.37 -11.55 -11.48
C GLY A 38 0.76 -11.15 -10.15
N ARG A 39 1.28 -11.77 -9.09
CA ARG A 39 1.09 -11.27 -7.74
C ARG A 39 1.97 -10.02 -7.56
N PRO A 40 1.47 -8.96 -6.91
CA PRO A 40 2.29 -7.80 -6.60
C PRO A 40 3.54 -8.20 -5.80
N PRO A 41 4.69 -7.56 -6.04
CA PRO A 41 5.94 -7.90 -5.35
C PRO A 41 5.85 -7.85 -3.83
N TYR A 42 5.02 -6.96 -3.25
CA TYR A 42 4.83 -6.87 -1.80
C TYR A 42 4.46 -8.22 -1.16
N ALA A 43 3.77 -9.11 -1.89
CA ALA A 43 3.32 -10.39 -1.34
C ALA A 43 4.48 -11.33 -0.94
N LYS A 44 5.70 -11.09 -1.46
CA LYS A 44 6.90 -11.82 -1.06
C LYS A 44 7.44 -11.33 0.28
N ILE A 45 7.56 -10.01 0.45
CA ILE A 45 8.15 -9.39 1.64
C ILE A 45 7.25 -9.50 2.87
N LEU A 46 5.92 -9.57 2.67
CA LEU A 46 4.97 -9.69 3.78
C LEU A 46 5.10 -10.98 4.58
N LYS A 47 5.74 -12.02 4.02
CA LYS A 47 5.98 -13.29 4.72
C LYS A 47 7.07 -13.20 5.77
N ASP A 48 8.00 -12.26 5.61
CA ASP A 48 9.11 -12.06 6.52
C ASP A 48 8.79 -10.88 7.43
N VAL A 49 8.26 -11.21 8.62
CA VAL A 49 7.78 -10.26 9.63
C VAL A 49 8.88 -9.30 10.05
N GLU A 50 10.11 -9.79 10.20
CA GLU A 50 11.23 -9.03 10.73
C GLU A 50 12.02 -8.27 9.65
N SER A 51 11.79 -8.59 8.37
CA SER A 51 12.49 -7.94 7.26
C SER A 51 12.36 -6.42 7.29
N HIS A 52 13.49 -5.77 7.01
CA HIS A 52 13.54 -4.32 6.82
C HIS A 52 12.60 -3.86 5.70
N GLU A 53 12.46 -4.65 4.63
CA GLU A 53 11.57 -4.34 3.51
C GLU A 53 10.10 -4.31 3.92
N ARG A 54 9.63 -5.29 4.71
CA ARG A 54 8.26 -5.28 5.25
C ARG A 54 8.03 -4.05 6.13
N LYS A 55 8.93 -3.80 7.08
CA LYS A 55 8.83 -2.66 8.01
C LYS A 55 8.78 -1.33 7.24
N ARG A 56 9.64 -1.17 6.23
CA ARG A 56 9.65 0.00 5.34
C ARG A 56 8.35 0.13 4.55
N PHE A 57 7.85 -0.96 3.95
CA PHE A 57 6.60 -0.96 3.19
C PHE A 57 5.41 -0.56 4.05
N LEU A 58 5.27 -1.15 5.25
CA LEU A 58 4.20 -0.84 6.18
C LEU A 58 4.28 0.58 6.72
N SER A 59 5.49 1.11 6.96
CA SER A 59 5.68 2.50 7.35
C SER A 59 5.11 3.46 6.30
N ILE A 60 5.52 3.29 5.03
CA ILE A 60 5.06 4.16 3.94
C ILE A 60 3.55 4.02 3.73
N TYR A 61 3.02 2.79 3.81
CA TYR A 61 1.58 2.56 3.73
C TYR A 61 0.81 3.27 4.87
N ASN A 62 1.27 3.17 6.11
CA ASN A 62 0.64 3.85 7.25
C ASN A 62 0.68 5.37 7.11
N ASP A 63 1.75 5.92 6.55
CA ASP A 63 1.85 7.36 6.25
C ASP A 63 0.86 7.82 5.19
N LEU A 64 0.38 6.93 4.32
CA LEU A 64 -0.50 7.25 3.20
C LEU A 64 -1.96 6.81 3.38
N LYS A 65 -2.26 5.85 4.27
CA LYS A 65 -3.57 5.19 4.33
C LYS A 65 -4.72 6.13 4.67
N TYR A 66 -4.45 7.30 5.26
CA TYR A 66 -5.46 8.36 5.50
C TYR A 66 -6.17 8.85 4.23
N LEU A 67 -5.60 8.60 3.04
CA LEU A 67 -6.17 8.94 1.73
C LEU A 67 -7.26 7.97 1.27
N LEU A 68 -7.43 6.87 1.99
CA LEU A 68 -8.32 5.77 1.65
C LEU A 68 -9.61 5.83 2.47
N THR A 69 -10.65 5.20 1.95
CA THR A 69 -11.89 4.97 2.73
C THR A 69 -11.65 3.93 3.82
N GLU A 70 -12.45 3.95 4.89
CA GLU A 70 -12.37 2.95 5.97
C GLU A 70 -12.43 1.51 5.44
N LYS A 71 -13.26 1.26 4.43
CA LYS A 71 -13.36 -0.06 3.78
C LYS A 71 -12.07 -0.45 3.06
N GLU A 72 -11.45 0.48 2.33
CA GLU A 72 -10.16 0.24 1.65
C GLU A 72 -9.04 0.00 2.68
N ILE A 73 -9.00 0.80 3.75
CA ILE A 73 -8.05 0.64 4.86
C ILE A 73 -8.21 -0.72 5.50
N SER A 74 -9.41 -1.12 5.90
CA SER A 74 -9.64 -2.41 6.56
C SER A 74 -9.23 -3.59 5.69
N ILE A 75 -9.44 -3.52 4.38
CA ILE A 75 -9.01 -4.56 3.44
C ILE A 75 -7.50 -4.61 3.34
N LEU A 76 -6.84 -3.46 3.19
CA LEU A 76 -5.39 -3.40 3.05
C LEU A 76 -4.67 -3.74 4.36
N ASP A 77 -5.19 -3.33 5.52
CA ASP A 77 -4.62 -3.65 6.83
C ASP A 77 -4.61 -5.17 7.07
N GLN A 78 -5.69 -5.87 6.71
CA GLN A 78 -5.73 -7.34 6.77
C GLN A 78 -4.87 -8.00 5.68
N LEU A 79 -4.85 -7.45 4.47
CA LEU A 79 -4.04 -7.99 3.37
C LEU A 79 -2.54 -7.86 3.64
N TYR A 80 -2.13 -6.80 4.33
CA TYR A 80 -0.74 -6.47 4.64
C TYR A 80 -0.32 -6.96 6.04
N GLY A 81 -1.25 -7.47 6.85
CA GLY A 81 -0.98 -7.95 8.20
C GLY A 81 -0.48 -6.81 9.11
N VAL A 82 -1.16 -5.67 9.09
CA VAL A 82 -0.80 -4.46 9.86
C VAL A 82 -1.04 -4.65 11.35
N CYS A 83 -2.12 -5.33 11.74
CA CYS A 83 -2.50 -5.50 13.15
C CYS A 83 -1.99 -6.80 13.75
N ASP A 84 -2.23 -7.94 13.09
CA ASP A 84 -2.01 -9.27 13.66
C ASP A 84 -0.85 -10.02 13.01
N GLU A 85 -0.05 -9.34 12.17
CA GLU A 85 1.05 -9.88 11.35
C GLU A 85 0.65 -10.99 10.36
N LYS A 86 -0.58 -11.48 10.46
CA LYS A 86 -1.20 -12.44 9.56
C LYS A 86 -1.79 -11.72 8.36
N CYS A 87 -1.33 -12.11 7.18
CA CYS A 87 -1.86 -11.61 5.91
C CYS A 87 -3.02 -12.47 5.43
N SER A 88 -4.21 -11.89 5.30
CA SER A 88 -5.37 -12.57 4.73
C SER A 88 -5.25 -12.71 3.21
N SER A 89 -5.71 -13.82 2.68
CA SER A 89 -5.83 -14.04 1.23
C SER A 89 -7.02 -13.25 0.66
N LEU A 90 -7.01 -13.01 -0.65
CA LEU A 90 -8.15 -12.37 -1.34
C LEU A 90 -9.45 -13.18 -1.22
N LYS A 91 -9.35 -14.50 -1.03
CA LYS A 91 -10.50 -15.39 -0.86
C LYS A 91 -11.13 -15.19 0.52
N GLU A 92 -10.32 -15.26 1.58
CA GLU A 92 -10.76 -15.02 2.96
C GLU A 92 -11.37 -13.62 3.13
N LEU A 93 -10.73 -12.60 2.54
CA LEU A 93 -11.28 -11.24 2.54
C LEU A 93 -12.59 -11.13 1.77
N GLY A 94 -12.75 -11.91 0.70
CA GLY A 94 -13.99 -11.97 -0.07
C GLY A 94 -15.12 -12.57 0.76
N GLU A 95 -14.86 -13.70 1.41
CA GLU A 95 -15.80 -14.37 2.32
C GLU A 95 -16.22 -13.44 3.46
N TRP A 96 -15.27 -12.76 4.12
CA TRP A 96 -15.54 -11.78 5.17
C TRP A 96 -16.44 -10.62 4.71
N LEU A 97 -16.27 -10.17 3.47
CA LEU A 97 -17.04 -9.06 2.88
C LEU A 97 -18.34 -9.50 2.19
N GLY A 98 -18.60 -10.81 2.08
CA GLY A 98 -19.70 -11.34 1.26
C GLY A 98 -19.56 -11.06 -0.24
N VAL A 99 -18.34 -10.98 -0.76
CA VAL A 99 -18.05 -10.71 -2.19
C VAL A 99 -17.02 -11.68 -2.76
N GLY A 100 -16.95 -11.80 -4.08
CA GLY A 100 -15.91 -12.61 -4.73
C GLY A 100 -14.48 -12.03 -4.58
N PRO A 101 -13.43 -12.87 -4.65
CA PRO A 101 -12.03 -12.43 -4.54
C PRO A 101 -11.61 -11.43 -5.64
N GLY A 102 -12.28 -11.48 -6.80
CA GLY A 102 -12.11 -10.50 -7.86
C GLY A 102 -12.49 -9.08 -7.43
N ARG A 103 -13.54 -8.94 -6.60
CA ARG A 103 -13.95 -7.64 -6.07
C ARG A 103 -12.93 -7.09 -5.07
N VAL A 104 -12.38 -7.94 -4.21
CA VAL A 104 -11.29 -7.56 -3.30
C VAL A 104 -10.07 -7.09 -4.08
N ARG A 105 -9.69 -7.81 -5.15
CA ARG A 105 -8.60 -7.41 -6.06
C ARG A 105 -8.84 -6.02 -6.67
N GLN A 106 -10.05 -5.75 -7.15
CA GLN A 106 -10.40 -4.44 -7.70
C GLN A 106 -10.25 -3.32 -6.66
N ILE A 107 -10.78 -3.54 -5.44
CA ILE A 107 -10.68 -2.56 -4.35
C ILE A 107 -9.22 -2.28 -4.01
N ARG A 108 -8.42 -3.34 -3.83
CA ARG A 108 -6.97 -3.24 -3.60
C ARG A 108 -6.28 -2.43 -4.71
N ASN A 109 -6.54 -2.74 -5.98
CA ASN A 109 -5.91 -2.05 -7.10
C ASN A 109 -6.30 -0.56 -7.13
N LYS A 110 -7.57 -0.25 -6.88
CA LYS A 110 -8.06 1.13 -6.81
C LYS A 110 -7.40 1.90 -5.67
N ALA A 111 -7.27 1.28 -4.50
CA ALA A 111 -6.56 1.88 -3.36
C ALA A 111 -5.08 2.10 -3.68
N GLY A 112 -4.38 1.10 -4.23
CA GLY A 112 -2.98 1.22 -4.65
C GLY A 112 -2.75 2.34 -5.67
N TYR A 113 -3.69 2.55 -6.61
CA TYR A 113 -3.65 3.66 -7.56
C TYR A 113 -3.79 5.02 -6.86
N LYS A 114 -4.72 5.16 -5.91
CA LYS A 114 -4.87 6.38 -5.10
C LYS A 114 -3.58 6.73 -4.37
N LEU A 115 -2.97 5.75 -3.68
CA LEU A 115 -1.71 5.95 -2.96
C LEU A 115 -0.59 6.32 -3.91
N SER A 116 -0.44 5.59 -5.03
CA SER A 116 0.59 5.87 -6.05
C SER A 116 0.51 7.30 -6.57
N ARG A 117 -0.70 7.77 -6.84
CA ARG A 117 -0.94 9.11 -7.38
C ARG A 117 -0.58 10.19 -6.37
N GLU A 118 -0.82 9.96 -5.08
CA GLU A 118 -0.45 10.94 -4.06
C GLU A 118 1.06 10.97 -3.85
N VAL A 119 1.74 9.81 -3.83
CA VAL A 119 3.22 9.77 -3.81
C VAL A 119 3.80 10.60 -4.96
N LYS A 120 3.24 10.46 -6.17
CA LYS A 120 3.69 11.23 -7.34
C LYS A 120 3.50 12.73 -7.14
N ARG A 121 2.34 13.15 -6.62
CA ARG A 121 2.04 14.57 -6.34
C ARG A 121 2.98 15.15 -5.30
N THR A 122 3.25 14.43 -4.22
CA THR A 122 4.17 14.87 -3.16
C THR A 122 5.58 15.06 -3.70
N LEU A 123 6.06 14.17 -4.56
CA LEU A 123 7.37 14.31 -5.20
C LEU A 123 7.44 15.50 -6.17
N HIS A 124 6.41 15.74 -6.98
CA HIS A 124 6.38 16.92 -7.86
C HIS A 124 6.43 18.21 -7.05
N LYS A 125 5.59 18.35 -6.02
CA LYS A 125 5.61 19.52 -5.12
C LYS A 125 6.99 19.74 -4.48
N ALA A 126 7.67 18.67 -4.09
CA ALA A 126 9.01 18.76 -3.50
C ALA A 126 10.09 19.20 -4.50
N ASN A 127 9.91 18.91 -5.80
CA ASN A 127 10.80 19.37 -6.87
C ASN A 127 10.51 20.82 -7.28
N ASP A 128 9.24 21.24 -7.28
CA ASP A 128 8.83 22.61 -7.62
C ASP A 128 9.22 23.65 -6.54
N LEU A 129 9.55 23.18 -5.33
CA LEU A 129 10.01 24.01 -4.20
C LEU A 129 11.54 24.15 -4.12
N LYS A 130 12.29 23.59 -5.08
CA LYS A 130 13.76 23.71 -5.19
C LYS A 130 14.14 24.68 -6.30
#